data_AF-A0A3E0NP04-F1
#
_entry.id   AF-A0A3E0NP04-F1
#
_cell.length_a   1.000
_cell.length_b   1.000
_cell.length_c   1.000
_cell.angle_alpha   90.00
_cell.angle_beta   90.00
_cell.angle_gamma   90.00
#
_symmetry.space_group_name_H-M   'P 1'
#
loop_
_entity.id
_entity.type
_entity.pdbx_description
1 polymer ?
#
loop_
_entity_poly.entity_id
_entity_poly.type
_entity_poly.pdbx_seq_one_letter_code
_entity_poly.pdbx_strand_id
1 'polypeptide(L)'
;MVSREPALNELIVYLDRQRRALDGKGSQGVTLRFSRRRLADVRAGFADTLLRGERQLHKLCELFAESLLESQFKLSSTVFGRNPATGERFVLVRDLSREELYARTDLDLGNAQLERLRLAGGHGWHQPELVANFVDYEALAANAAGVHRVVSRIKAEEEIWNKVADEIFGLDSLVERDKQLRHLSSYVKDVFGVKIVVADVAHARRVQALLERLEWTPLQLRRHGIAEPAACDDVDRSAPSRLHIVEVKDYLDGDEIKASGWQAIKSVVRWSGVPFEIQVQTLRNHYLERSLIAAESHEEFKARREALRNDVARRVPLFGYYRDLLHWLFCSPEAQPPSHPQVLLDLRP
;
A
#
# COMPACT_ATOMS: atom_id res chain seq x y z
N MET A 1 -15.38 0.85 -9.47
CA MET A 1 -15.87 0.61 -8.10
C MET A 1 -14.68 0.81 -7.17
N VAL A 2 -14.72 1.79 -6.26
CA VAL A 2 -13.55 2.32 -5.53
C VAL A 2 -13.05 1.38 -4.42
N SER A 3 -13.99 0.63 -3.84
CA SER A 3 -13.81 -0.51 -2.95
C SER A 3 -15.06 -1.38 -3.07
N ARG A 4 -15.05 -2.59 -2.49
CA ARG A 4 -16.30 -3.35 -2.30
C ARG A 4 -17.21 -2.76 -1.21
N GLU A 5 -16.81 -1.66 -0.57
CA GLU A 5 -17.56 -0.97 0.49
C GLU A 5 -18.38 0.18 -0.08
N PRO A 6 -19.70 0.03 -0.20
CA PRO A 6 -20.57 1.06 -0.78
C PRO A 6 -20.47 2.38 -0.02
N ALA A 7 -20.40 2.33 1.31
CA ALA A 7 -20.38 3.51 2.16
C ALA A 7 -19.15 4.40 1.93
N LEU A 8 -17.97 3.78 1.74
CA LEU A 8 -16.73 4.51 1.41
C LEU A 8 -16.81 5.12 0.01
N ASN A 9 -17.31 4.35 -0.97
CA ASN A 9 -17.46 4.84 -2.34
C ASN A 9 -18.39 6.06 -2.39
N GLU A 10 -19.51 6.01 -1.66
CA GLU A 10 -20.44 7.12 -1.56
C GLU A 10 -19.81 8.37 -0.92
N LEU A 11 -18.99 8.19 0.11
CA LEU A 11 -18.28 9.30 0.75
C LEU A 11 -17.32 9.99 -0.23
N ILE A 12 -16.54 9.21 -0.98
CA ILE A 12 -15.59 9.77 -1.97
C ILE A 12 -16.34 10.50 -3.09
N VAL A 13 -17.43 9.91 -3.61
CA VAL A 13 -18.29 10.56 -4.62
C VAL A 13 -18.93 11.84 -4.07
N TYR A 14 -19.33 11.83 -2.80
CA TYR A 14 -19.83 13.02 -2.13
C TYR A 14 -18.77 14.12 -2.09
N LEU A 15 -17.56 13.80 -1.64
CA LEU A 15 -16.43 14.74 -1.54
C LEU A 15 -16.05 15.33 -2.92
N ASP A 16 -15.93 14.50 -3.96
CA ASP A 16 -15.66 14.98 -5.33
C ASP A 16 -16.78 15.91 -5.83
N ARG A 17 -18.05 15.57 -5.58
CA ARG A 17 -19.18 16.44 -5.94
C ARG A 17 -19.12 17.79 -5.24
N GLN A 18 -18.77 17.83 -3.94
CA GLN A 18 -18.66 19.09 -3.20
C GLN A 18 -17.48 19.93 -3.68
N ARG A 19 -16.35 19.30 -3.99
CA ARG A 19 -15.20 19.95 -4.64
C ARG A 19 -15.60 20.59 -5.97
N ARG A 20 -16.37 19.89 -6.83
CA ARG A 20 -16.88 20.46 -8.09
C ARG A 20 -17.88 21.60 -7.88
N ALA A 21 -18.68 21.54 -6.82
CA ALA A 21 -19.60 22.63 -6.49
C ALA A 21 -18.86 23.90 -6.05
N LEU A 22 -17.73 23.77 -5.33
CA LEU A 22 -16.88 24.90 -4.93
C LEU A 22 -16.26 25.58 -6.15
N ASP A 23 -15.71 24.81 -7.09
CA ASP A 23 -15.15 25.36 -8.33
C ASP A 23 -16.18 26.12 -9.19
N GLY A 24 -17.43 25.64 -9.23
CA GLY A 24 -18.47 26.23 -10.07
C GLY A 24 -19.19 27.44 -9.48
N LYS A 25 -19.05 27.70 -8.17
CA LYS A 25 -19.84 28.72 -7.44
C LYS A 25 -19.07 29.96 -7.00
N GLY A 26 -17.78 30.08 -7.33
CA GLY A 26 -16.97 31.23 -6.92
C GLY A 26 -16.93 31.38 -5.39
N SER A 27 -17.10 32.60 -4.87
CA SER A 27 -16.97 32.93 -3.44
C SER A 27 -18.08 32.38 -2.52
N GLN A 28 -19.10 31.72 -3.06
CA GLN A 28 -20.16 31.13 -2.23
C GLN A 28 -19.65 29.83 -1.59
N GLY A 29 -19.45 29.86 -0.27
CA GLY A 29 -18.98 28.70 0.48
C GLY A 29 -19.92 27.49 0.39
N VAL A 30 -19.38 26.31 0.67
CA VAL A 30 -20.10 25.03 0.68
C VAL A 30 -20.13 24.45 2.09
N THR A 31 -21.25 23.83 2.45
CA THR A 31 -21.36 23.07 3.71
C THR A 31 -21.11 21.59 3.44
N LEU A 32 -20.04 21.04 4.03
CA LEU A 32 -19.87 19.59 4.11
C LEU A 32 -20.63 19.08 5.33
N ARG A 33 -21.54 18.13 5.10
CA ARG A 33 -22.42 17.56 6.13
C ARG A 33 -22.04 16.12 6.38
N PHE A 34 -21.69 15.81 7.61
CA PHE A 34 -21.39 14.45 8.04
C PHE A 34 -22.30 14.07 9.22
N SER A 35 -22.72 12.81 9.26
CA SER A 35 -23.26 12.20 10.49
C SER A 35 -22.13 11.43 11.17
N ARG A 36 -22.00 11.58 12.49
CA ARG A 36 -20.99 10.84 13.27
C ARG A 36 -21.17 9.33 13.12
N ARG A 37 -22.42 8.85 13.16
CA ARG A 37 -22.75 7.44 12.91
C ARG A 37 -22.25 6.98 11.53
N ARG A 38 -22.60 7.71 10.47
CA ARG A 38 -22.18 7.37 9.10
C ARG A 38 -20.66 7.32 8.97
N LEU A 39 -19.94 8.27 9.58
CA LEU A 39 -18.47 8.27 9.56
C LEU A 39 -17.89 7.07 10.31
N ALA A 40 -18.47 6.68 11.43
CA ALA A 40 -18.08 5.47 12.15
C ALA A 40 -18.30 4.20 11.28
N ASP A 41 -19.45 4.11 10.62
CA ASP A 41 -19.76 2.99 9.71
C ASP A 41 -18.76 2.92 8.52
N VAL A 42 -18.42 4.08 7.93
CA VAL A 42 -17.44 4.15 6.84
C VAL A 42 -16.04 3.73 7.30
N ARG A 43 -15.60 4.18 8.48
CA ARG A 43 -14.31 3.77 9.07
C ARG A 43 -14.26 2.28 9.35
N ALA A 44 -15.32 1.73 9.93
CA ALA A 44 -15.41 0.29 10.20
C ALA A 44 -15.34 -0.53 8.90
N GLY A 45 -16.09 -0.12 7.86
CA GLY A 45 -16.03 -0.79 6.55
C GLY A 45 -14.65 -0.70 5.88
N PHE A 46 -13.97 0.45 6.02
CA PHE A 46 -12.59 0.62 5.53
C PHE A 46 -11.62 -0.30 6.26
N ALA A 47 -11.66 -0.32 7.60
CA ALA A 47 -10.82 -1.21 8.41
C ALA A 47 -11.04 -2.69 8.04
N ASP A 48 -12.30 -3.12 7.90
CA ASP A 48 -12.65 -4.47 7.45
C ASP A 48 -12.09 -4.79 6.05
N THR A 49 -12.07 -3.81 5.15
CA THR A 49 -11.49 -3.96 3.81
C THR A 49 -9.98 -4.11 3.86
N LEU A 50 -9.30 -3.32 4.69
CA LEU A 50 -7.86 -3.48 4.91
C LEU A 50 -7.54 -4.87 5.46
N LEU A 51 -8.22 -5.29 6.52
CA LEU A 51 -8.05 -6.61 7.13
C LEU A 51 -8.28 -7.76 6.14
N ARG A 52 -9.32 -7.67 5.30
CA ARG A 52 -9.56 -8.68 4.26
C ARG A 52 -8.50 -8.66 3.17
N GLY A 53 -8.12 -7.49 2.69
CA GLY A 53 -7.11 -7.35 1.64
C GLY A 53 -5.74 -7.83 2.09
N GLU A 54 -5.36 -7.55 3.34
CA GLU A 54 -4.16 -8.06 3.99
C GLU A 54 -4.15 -9.58 4.12
N ARG A 55 -5.26 -10.18 4.58
CA ARG A 55 -5.39 -11.65 4.59
C ARG A 55 -5.23 -12.24 3.18
N GLN A 56 -5.77 -11.59 2.15
CA GLN A 56 -5.59 -12.05 0.76
C GLN A 56 -4.15 -11.84 0.28
N LEU A 57 -3.49 -10.76 0.68
CA LEU A 57 -2.08 -10.52 0.39
C LEU A 57 -1.21 -11.66 0.91
N HIS A 58 -1.38 -12.06 2.18
CA HIS A 58 -0.58 -13.14 2.76
C HIS A 58 -0.88 -14.50 2.14
N LYS A 59 -2.14 -14.78 1.78
CA LYS A 59 -2.49 -15.99 1.01
C LYS A 59 -1.79 -16.01 -0.35
N LEU A 60 -1.76 -14.87 -1.04
CA LEU A 60 -1.06 -14.73 -2.32
C LEU A 60 0.46 -14.89 -2.16
N CYS A 61 1.06 -14.29 -1.12
CA CYS A 61 2.47 -14.46 -0.80
C CYS A 61 2.82 -15.92 -0.48
N GLU A 62 1.98 -16.62 0.29
CA GLU A 62 2.16 -18.05 0.57
C GLU A 62 2.10 -18.89 -0.71
N LEU A 63 1.17 -18.61 -1.62
CA LEU A 63 1.10 -19.29 -2.93
C LEU A 63 2.34 -19.00 -3.80
N PHE A 64 2.84 -17.77 -3.80
CA PHE A 64 4.11 -17.45 -4.45
C PHE A 64 5.28 -18.17 -3.78
N ALA A 65 5.31 -18.28 -2.46
CA ALA A 65 6.34 -19.02 -1.74
C ALA A 65 6.29 -20.52 -2.09
N GLU A 66 5.11 -21.14 -2.16
CA GLU A 66 4.94 -22.52 -2.61
C GLU A 66 5.44 -22.71 -4.05
N SER A 67 5.14 -21.75 -4.95
CA SER A 67 5.40 -21.88 -6.39
C SER A 67 6.81 -21.47 -6.83
N LEU A 68 7.41 -20.48 -6.16
CA LEU A 68 8.67 -19.85 -6.56
C LEU A 68 9.84 -20.22 -5.65
N LEU A 69 9.57 -20.58 -4.39
CA LEU A 69 10.59 -20.96 -3.40
C LEU A 69 10.58 -22.48 -3.12
N GLU A 70 9.88 -23.26 -3.97
CA GLU A 70 9.79 -24.72 -3.87
C GLU A 70 9.32 -25.20 -2.48
N SER A 71 8.44 -24.43 -1.83
CA SER A 71 7.90 -24.68 -0.48
C SER A 71 8.93 -24.70 0.66
N GLN A 72 10.17 -24.30 0.42
CA GLN A 72 11.22 -24.23 1.44
C GLN A 72 11.51 -22.79 1.80
N PHE A 73 10.73 -22.25 2.74
CA PHE A 73 10.89 -20.85 3.15
C PHE A 73 10.77 -20.65 4.67
N LYS A 74 11.42 -19.59 5.13
CA LYS A 74 11.29 -19.03 6.48
C LYS A 74 10.39 -17.81 6.42
N LEU A 75 9.44 -17.72 7.35
CA LEU A 75 8.60 -16.54 7.53
C LEU A 75 9.19 -15.65 8.63
N SER A 76 9.35 -14.35 8.34
CA SER A 76 9.89 -13.37 9.30
C SER A 76 9.15 -12.04 9.22
N SER A 77 9.04 -11.35 10.35
CA SER A 77 8.66 -9.94 10.41
C SER A 77 9.93 -9.08 10.44
N THR A 78 10.08 -8.19 9.48
CA THR A 78 11.13 -7.16 9.46
C THR A 78 10.53 -5.82 9.87
N VAL A 79 11.13 -5.19 10.87
CA VAL A 79 10.72 -3.89 11.40
C VAL A 79 11.86 -2.89 11.28
N PHE A 80 11.55 -1.72 10.74
CA PHE A 80 12.42 -0.55 10.73
C PHE A 80 11.92 0.40 11.81
N GLY A 81 12.73 0.61 12.85
CA GLY A 81 12.44 1.51 13.95
C GLY A 81 13.27 2.78 13.88
N ARG A 82 12.78 3.85 14.53
CA ARG A 82 13.49 5.11 14.74
C ARG A 82 13.60 5.42 16.23
N ASN A 83 14.77 5.85 16.67
CA ASN A 83 14.95 6.47 17.98
C ASN A 83 14.45 7.93 17.90
N PRO A 84 13.38 8.31 18.62
CA PRO A 84 12.86 9.67 18.56
C PRO A 84 13.83 10.72 19.11
N ALA A 85 14.78 10.34 19.98
CA ALA A 85 15.72 11.28 20.59
C ALA A 85 16.90 11.64 19.67
N THR A 86 17.38 10.68 18.89
CA THR A 86 18.57 10.86 18.03
C THR A 86 18.25 10.89 16.54
N GLY A 87 17.06 10.44 16.14
CA GLY A 87 16.71 10.20 14.74
C GLY A 87 17.28 8.91 14.16
N GLU A 88 18.18 8.22 14.88
CA GLU A 88 18.85 7.00 14.43
C GLU A 88 17.83 5.90 14.10
N ARG A 89 18.04 5.24 12.96
CA ARG A 89 17.20 4.14 12.50
C ARG A 89 17.89 2.80 12.66
N PHE A 90 17.11 1.78 12.94
CA PHE A 90 17.59 0.41 13.12
C PHE A 90 16.60 -0.58 12.52
N VAL A 91 17.07 -1.81 12.31
CA VAL A 91 16.27 -2.90 11.75
C VAL A 91 16.25 -4.06 12.73
N LEU A 92 15.06 -4.61 12.95
CA LEU A 92 14.86 -5.86 13.68
C LEU A 92 14.23 -6.89 12.76
N VAL A 93 14.68 -8.13 12.87
CA VAL A 93 14.07 -9.25 12.17
C VAL A 93 13.70 -10.30 13.22
N ARG A 94 12.46 -10.78 13.15
CA ARG A 94 11.96 -11.81 14.06
C ARG A 94 11.27 -12.90 13.26
N ASP A 95 11.56 -14.14 13.59
CA ASP A 95 10.83 -15.29 13.07
C ASP A 95 9.34 -15.14 13.39
N LEU A 96 8.50 -15.54 12.44
CA LEU A 96 7.06 -15.39 12.53
C LEU A 96 6.40 -16.72 12.22
N SER A 97 5.46 -17.15 13.06
CA SER A 97 4.62 -18.30 12.77
C SER A 97 3.43 -17.92 11.87
N ARG A 98 2.88 -18.91 11.18
CA ARG A 98 1.64 -18.73 10.39
C ARG A 98 0.47 -18.30 11.26
N GLU A 99 0.37 -18.82 12.49
CA GLU A 99 -0.68 -18.44 13.43
C GLU A 99 -0.60 -16.96 13.80
N GLU A 100 0.60 -16.47 14.15
CA GLU A 100 0.81 -15.06 14.45
C GLU A 100 0.52 -14.15 13.26
N LEU A 101 0.89 -14.58 12.04
CA LEU A 101 0.63 -13.83 10.81
C LEU A 101 -0.86 -13.55 10.60
N TYR A 102 -1.73 -14.54 10.85
CA TYR A 102 -3.16 -14.38 10.65
C TYR A 102 -3.92 -13.86 11.88
N ALA A 103 -3.26 -13.78 13.04
CA ALA A 103 -3.86 -13.29 14.28
C ALA A 103 -3.80 -11.76 14.41
N ARG A 104 -2.96 -11.07 13.63
CA ARG A 104 -2.65 -9.64 13.77
C ARG A 104 -2.52 -8.99 12.40
N THR A 105 -2.66 -7.67 12.34
CA THR A 105 -2.21 -6.92 11.16
C THR A 105 -0.69 -6.79 11.14
N ASP A 106 -0.12 -6.55 9.96
CA ASP A 106 1.28 -6.22 9.72
C ASP A 106 1.70 -5.03 10.59
N LEU A 107 0.84 -4.02 10.72
CA LEU A 107 1.08 -2.86 11.60
C LEU A 107 1.16 -3.28 13.08
N ASP A 108 0.24 -4.12 13.55
CA ASP A 108 0.25 -4.64 14.93
C ASP A 108 1.46 -5.54 15.19
N LEU A 109 1.88 -6.34 14.20
CA LEU A 109 3.10 -7.14 14.26
C LEU A 109 4.33 -6.23 14.44
N GLY A 110 4.41 -5.16 13.65
CA GLY A 110 5.48 -4.17 13.73
C GLY A 110 5.55 -3.45 15.07
N ASN A 111 4.41 -2.93 15.53
CA ASN A 111 4.30 -2.23 16.81
C ASN A 111 4.63 -3.15 18.00
N ALA A 112 4.06 -4.36 18.03
CA ALA A 112 4.31 -5.31 19.11
C ALA A 112 5.78 -5.73 19.22
N GLN A 113 6.53 -5.71 18.12
CA GLN A 113 7.97 -5.97 18.14
C GLN A 113 8.76 -4.80 18.76
N LEU A 114 8.34 -3.55 18.53
CA LEU A 114 8.96 -2.36 19.12
C LEU A 114 8.54 -2.11 20.57
N GLU A 115 7.34 -2.47 20.98
CA GLU A 115 6.82 -2.30 22.35
C GLU A 115 7.70 -2.94 23.42
N ARG A 116 8.44 -3.99 23.05
CA ARG A 116 9.37 -4.72 23.92
C ARG A 116 10.74 -4.06 24.06
N LEU A 117 10.98 -2.97 23.34
CA LEU A 117 12.26 -2.28 23.32
C LEU A 117 12.18 -0.93 23.99
N ARG A 118 13.26 -0.57 24.67
CA ARG A 118 13.54 0.77 25.15
C ARG A 118 14.94 1.14 24.70
N LEU A 119 15.08 2.32 24.13
CA LEU A 119 16.38 2.84 23.70
C LEU A 119 16.86 3.87 24.71
N ALA A 120 18.10 3.72 25.15
CA ALA A 120 18.74 4.71 25.99
C ALA A 120 19.04 5.96 25.16
N GLY A 121 18.60 7.11 25.64
CA GLY A 121 18.95 8.43 25.14
C GLY A 121 19.63 9.25 26.24
N GLY A 122 20.18 10.43 25.89
CA GLY A 122 20.91 11.30 26.82
C GLY A 122 20.11 11.76 28.04
N HIS A 123 18.78 11.71 27.98
CA HIS A 123 17.88 12.15 29.05
C HIS A 123 16.85 11.09 29.48
N GLY A 124 17.06 9.81 29.16
CA GLY A 124 16.17 8.74 29.62
C GLY A 124 15.98 7.59 28.63
N TRP A 125 14.92 6.82 28.85
CA TRP A 125 14.54 5.70 27.98
C TRP A 125 13.40 6.12 27.06
N HIS A 126 13.55 5.87 25.77
CA HIS A 126 12.57 6.22 24.75
C HIS A 126 11.96 4.97 24.12
N GLN A 127 10.66 5.04 23.86
CA GLN A 127 9.97 4.06 23.03
C GLN A 127 10.34 4.33 21.57
N PRO A 128 10.83 3.34 20.79
CA PRO A 128 11.04 3.53 19.37
C PRO A 128 9.75 3.75 18.60
N GLU A 129 9.84 4.52 17.52
CA GLU A 129 8.76 4.75 16.57
C GLU A 129 8.87 3.79 15.38
N LEU A 130 7.75 3.30 14.89
CA LEU A 130 7.70 2.46 13.70
C LEU A 130 7.86 3.31 12.44
N VAL A 131 8.87 3.01 11.62
CA VAL A 131 9.10 3.65 10.31
C VAL A 131 8.46 2.83 9.20
N ALA A 132 8.68 1.52 9.22
CA ALA A 132 8.12 0.57 8.26
C ALA A 132 8.17 -0.85 8.83
N ASN A 133 7.29 -1.71 8.34
CA ASN A 133 7.32 -3.13 8.62
C ASN A 133 7.01 -3.91 7.33
N PHE A 134 7.53 -5.13 7.26
CA PHE A 134 7.32 -6.04 6.14
C PHE A 134 7.24 -7.48 6.66
N VAL A 135 6.46 -8.33 6.00
CA VAL A 135 6.54 -9.78 6.19
C VAL A 135 7.33 -10.38 5.04
N ASP A 136 8.41 -11.08 5.40
CA ASP A 136 9.33 -11.71 4.48
C ASP A 136 9.12 -13.24 4.46
N TYR A 137 9.05 -13.79 3.25
CA TYR A 137 9.08 -15.22 2.95
C TYR A 137 10.41 -15.50 2.26
N GLU A 138 11.38 -16.03 3.00
CA GLU A 138 12.77 -16.15 2.58
C GLU A 138 13.12 -17.58 2.19
N ALA A 139 13.71 -17.77 1.02
CA ALA A 139 14.14 -19.09 0.54
C ALA A 139 15.19 -19.69 1.48
N LEU A 140 15.00 -20.95 1.85
CA LEU A 140 15.98 -21.70 2.66
C LEU A 140 17.11 -22.31 1.81
N ALA A 141 16.89 -22.42 0.51
CA ALA A 141 17.84 -22.95 -0.46
C ALA A 141 17.72 -22.21 -1.80
N ALA A 142 18.73 -22.38 -2.65
CA ALA A 142 18.64 -21.94 -4.04
C ALA A 142 17.52 -22.71 -4.76
N ASN A 143 16.77 -22.01 -5.61
CA ASN A 143 15.67 -22.56 -6.41
C ASN A 143 15.87 -22.23 -7.89
N ALA A 144 15.19 -22.99 -8.76
CA ALA A 144 15.32 -22.84 -10.21
C ALA A 144 14.86 -21.45 -10.72
N ALA A 145 13.98 -20.77 -9.98
CA ALA A 145 13.51 -19.43 -10.30
C ALA A 145 14.52 -18.33 -9.93
N GLY A 146 15.57 -18.65 -9.17
CA GLY A 146 16.54 -17.68 -8.64
C GLY A 146 15.91 -16.61 -7.75
N VAL A 147 14.81 -16.95 -7.07
CA VAL A 147 14.10 -16.06 -6.16
C VAL A 147 14.65 -16.24 -4.75
N HIS A 148 15.08 -15.16 -4.12
CA HIS A 148 15.59 -15.18 -2.75
C HIS A 148 14.47 -14.97 -1.73
N ARG A 149 13.54 -14.06 -2.02
CA ARG A 149 12.52 -13.62 -1.05
C ARG A 149 11.25 -13.17 -1.75
N VAL A 150 10.11 -13.42 -1.12
CA VAL A 150 8.83 -12.76 -1.40
C VAL A 150 8.50 -11.87 -0.20
N VAL A 151 8.12 -10.62 -0.41
CA VAL A 151 7.94 -9.63 0.66
C VAL A 151 6.58 -8.97 0.54
N SER A 152 5.77 -9.01 1.60
CA SER A 152 4.52 -8.24 1.68
C SER A 152 4.83 -6.75 1.78
N ARG A 153 4.00 -5.92 1.17
CA ARG A 153 4.05 -4.47 1.31
C ARG A 153 2.63 -3.95 1.40
N ILE A 154 2.31 -3.26 2.48
CA ILE A 154 1.06 -2.52 2.62
C ILE A 154 1.39 -1.04 2.65
N LYS A 155 0.62 -0.23 1.93
CA LYS A 155 0.74 1.23 2.05
C LYS A 155 0.14 1.73 3.34
N ALA A 156 0.82 2.68 3.97
CA ALA A 156 0.30 3.36 5.13
C ALA A 156 -1.03 4.05 4.79
N GLU A 157 -1.94 4.07 5.76
CA GLU A 157 -3.28 4.65 5.59
C GLU A 157 -3.23 6.13 5.16
N GLU A 158 -2.31 6.91 5.72
CA GLU A 158 -2.09 8.29 5.29
C GLU A 158 -1.68 8.38 3.79
N GLU A 159 -0.85 7.46 3.31
CA GLU A 159 -0.48 7.42 1.88
C GLU A 159 -1.67 7.04 0.99
N ILE A 160 -2.63 6.25 1.50
CA ILE A 160 -3.88 5.91 0.83
C ILE A 160 -4.76 7.18 0.70
N TRP A 161 -4.98 7.91 1.79
CA TRP A 161 -5.81 9.11 1.78
C TRP A 161 -5.21 10.26 0.98
N ASN A 162 -3.89 10.42 1.02
CA ASN A 162 -3.17 11.34 0.15
C ASN A 162 -3.45 11.05 -1.32
N LYS A 163 -3.48 9.77 -1.72
CA LYS A 163 -3.81 9.39 -3.10
C LYS A 163 -5.27 9.67 -3.47
N VAL A 164 -6.19 9.44 -2.54
CA VAL A 164 -7.60 9.78 -2.75
C VAL A 164 -7.74 11.30 -2.97
N ALA A 165 -7.04 12.12 -2.18
CA ALA A 165 -7.00 13.57 -2.41
C ALA A 165 -6.37 13.93 -3.76
N ASP A 166 -5.21 13.34 -4.11
CA ASP A 166 -4.54 13.55 -5.39
C ASP A 166 -5.49 13.28 -6.58
N GLU A 167 -6.34 12.25 -6.48
CA GLU A 167 -7.30 11.88 -7.53
C GLU A 167 -8.56 12.76 -7.56
N ILE A 168 -9.11 13.17 -6.41
CA ILE A 168 -10.24 14.14 -6.34
C ILE A 168 -9.85 15.45 -7.05
N PHE A 169 -8.59 15.86 -6.95
CA PHE A 169 -8.08 17.08 -7.59
C PHE A 169 -7.42 16.82 -8.95
N GLY A 170 -7.39 15.56 -9.42
CA GLY A 170 -6.81 15.19 -10.70
C GLY A 170 -5.34 15.60 -10.83
N LEU A 171 -4.56 15.62 -9.75
CA LEU A 171 -3.14 16.03 -9.76
C LEU A 171 -2.31 15.15 -10.70
N ASP A 172 -2.69 13.88 -10.83
CA ASP A 172 -2.12 12.95 -11.81
C ASP A 172 -2.20 13.45 -13.27
N SER A 173 -3.15 14.34 -13.59
CA SER A 173 -3.28 14.93 -14.93
C SER A 173 -2.43 16.18 -15.14
N LEU A 174 -1.95 16.79 -14.05
CA LEU A 174 -1.08 17.97 -14.07
C LEU A 174 0.41 17.60 -14.16
N VAL A 175 0.78 16.37 -13.77
CA VAL A 175 2.17 15.86 -13.72
C VAL A 175 2.53 15.02 -14.96
N GLU A 176 2.01 15.38 -16.13
CA GLU A 176 2.35 14.85 -17.46
C GLU A 176 1.63 13.58 -17.98
N ARG A 177 1.49 13.59 -19.32
CA ARG A 177 0.62 12.83 -20.24
C ARG A 177 0.89 11.32 -20.37
N ASP A 178 1.17 10.59 -19.30
CA ASP A 178 1.55 9.16 -19.42
C ASP A 178 0.72 8.16 -18.59
N LYS A 179 -0.61 8.31 -18.64
CA LYS A 179 -1.55 7.30 -18.14
C LYS A 179 -2.67 7.08 -19.15
N GLN A 180 -2.38 6.34 -20.21
CA GLN A 180 -3.45 5.66 -20.96
C GLN A 180 -4.23 4.79 -19.96
N LEU A 181 -5.57 4.85 -19.99
CA LEU A 181 -6.54 4.33 -19.02
C LEU A 181 -7.06 5.34 -17.96
N ARG A 182 -7.71 6.42 -18.44
CA ARG A 182 -8.64 7.24 -17.62
C ARG A 182 -9.98 6.55 -17.31
N HIS A 183 -10.27 5.39 -17.92
CA HIS A 183 -11.59 4.75 -17.85
C HIS A 183 -11.74 3.77 -16.66
N LEU A 184 -10.66 3.52 -15.93
CA LEU A 184 -10.62 2.71 -14.72
C LEU A 184 -10.05 3.54 -13.58
N SER A 185 -10.72 4.63 -13.22
CA SER A 185 -10.42 5.35 -11.99
C SER A 185 -10.73 4.42 -10.80
N SER A 186 -9.65 3.81 -10.29
CA SER A 186 -9.55 2.58 -9.47
C SER A 186 -8.61 2.90 -8.30
N TYR A 187 -9.11 3.76 -7.41
CA TYR A 187 -8.36 4.83 -6.75
C TYR A 187 -7.08 4.45 -5.96
N VAL A 188 -6.84 3.17 -5.65
CA VAL A 188 -5.52 2.73 -5.16
C VAL A 188 -5.22 1.30 -5.62
N LYS A 189 -4.68 1.12 -6.83
CA LYS A 189 -4.22 -0.18 -7.36
C LYS A 189 -3.06 -0.82 -6.58
N ASP A 190 -2.45 -0.07 -5.67
CA ASP A 190 -1.17 -0.40 -5.03
C ASP A 190 -1.23 -0.28 -3.49
N VAL A 191 -2.40 -0.47 -2.87
CA VAL A 191 -2.51 -0.61 -1.40
C VAL A 191 -1.72 -1.82 -0.93
N PHE A 192 -2.00 -2.96 -1.57
CA PHE A 192 -1.38 -4.24 -1.30
C PHE A 192 -0.37 -4.54 -2.40
N GLY A 193 0.86 -4.82 -2.01
CA GLY A 193 1.95 -5.11 -2.91
C GLY A 193 2.76 -6.31 -2.48
N VAL A 194 3.34 -6.99 -3.46
CA VAL A 194 4.27 -8.09 -3.29
C VAL A 194 5.58 -7.71 -3.97
N LYS A 195 6.70 -7.80 -3.26
CA LYS A 195 8.03 -7.71 -3.89
C LYS A 195 8.61 -9.11 -4.01
N ILE A 196 9.02 -9.48 -5.22
CA ILE A 196 9.75 -10.73 -5.47
C ILE A 196 11.19 -10.35 -5.78
N VAL A 197 12.11 -10.81 -4.93
CA VAL A 197 13.53 -10.47 -4.99
C VAL A 197 14.28 -11.61 -5.68
N VAL A 198 14.92 -11.32 -6.79
CA VAL A 198 15.65 -12.29 -7.63
C VAL A 198 17.13 -11.97 -7.71
N ALA A 199 17.94 -12.93 -8.16
CA ALA A 199 19.38 -12.75 -8.28
C ALA A 199 19.77 -11.58 -9.22
N ASP A 200 19.20 -11.54 -10.43
CA ASP A 200 19.59 -10.60 -11.49
C ASP A 200 18.43 -10.24 -12.44
N VAL A 201 18.72 -9.40 -13.44
CA VAL A 201 17.76 -8.91 -14.45
C VAL A 201 17.18 -10.05 -15.29
N ALA A 202 17.98 -11.06 -15.64
CA ALA A 202 17.52 -12.18 -16.44
C ALA A 202 16.53 -13.05 -15.64
N HIS A 203 16.79 -13.26 -14.36
CA HIS A 203 15.85 -13.89 -13.44
C HIS A 203 14.57 -13.05 -13.28
N ALA A 204 14.67 -11.71 -13.24
CA ALA A 204 13.50 -10.85 -13.10
C ALA A 204 12.53 -11.02 -14.28
N ARG A 205 13.05 -11.04 -15.50
CA ARG A 205 12.26 -11.30 -16.72
C ARG A 205 11.67 -12.71 -16.74
N ARG A 206 12.43 -13.73 -16.34
CA ARG A 206 11.93 -15.12 -16.26
C ARG A 206 10.79 -15.25 -15.25
N VAL A 207 10.94 -14.65 -14.07
CA VAL A 207 9.90 -14.65 -13.03
C VAL A 207 8.67 -13.90 -13.50
N GLN A 208 8.80 -12.74 -14.14
CA GLN A 208 7.65 -12.06 -14.74
C GLN A 208 6.91 -12.95 -15.75
N ALA A 209 7.63 -13.59 -16.67
CA ALA A 209 7.03 -14.50 -17.65
C ALA A 209 6.44 -15.77 -17.02
N LEU A 210 6.91 -16.17 -15.83
CA LEU A 210 6.31 -17.26 -15.05
C LEU A 210 5.01 -16.79 -14.40
N LEU A 211 4.98 -15.61 -13.78
CA LEU A 211 3.78 -15.03 -13.16
C LEU A 211 2.62 -14.89 -14.15
N GLU A 212 2.90 -14.53 -15.40
CA GLU A 212 1.89 -14.42 -16.47
C GLU A 212 1.24 -15.75 -16.83
N ARG A 213 1.91 -16.87 -16.56
CA ARG A 213 1.45 -18.23 -16.89
C ARG A 213 1.16 -19.07 -15.65
N LEU A 214 1.32 -18.50 -14.46
CA LEU A 214 1.20 -19.22 -13.21
C LEU A 214 -0.26 -19.60 -12.97
N GLU A 215 -0.49 -20.90 -12.82
CA GLU A 215 -1.78 -21.47 -12.46
C GLU A 215 -1.63 -22.42 -11.27
N TRP A 216 -2.39 -22.18 -10.22
CA TRP A 216 -2.44 -22.98 -9.01
C TRP A 216 -3.49 -24.06 -9.10
N THR A 217 -3.10 -25.26 -8.70
CA THR A 217 -4.00 -26.40 -8.63
C THR A 217 -5.02 -26.25 -7.49
N PRO A 218 -6.19 -26.90 -7.61
CA PRO A 218 -7.16 -27.06 -6.52
C PRO A 218 -6.54 -27.47 -5.17
N LEU A 219 -5.55 -28.36 -5.18
CA LEU A 219 -4.89 -28.84 -3.97
C LEU A 219 -4.06 -27.74 -3.30
N GLN A 220 -3.30 -26.96 -4.08
CA GLN A 220 -2.52 -25.82 -3.57
C GLN A 220 -3.46 -24.78 -2.94
N LEU A 221 -4.53 -24.40 -3.63
CA LEU A 221 -5.52 -23.46 -3.11
C LEU A 221 -6.11 -23.93 -1.77
N ARG A 222 -6.50 -25.22 -1.67
CA ARG A 222 -7.05 -25.78 -0.42
C ARG A 222 -6.04 -25.78 0.74
N ARG A 223 -4.75 -26.07 0.49
CA ARG A 223 -3.70 -26.00 1.53
C ARG A 223 -3.56 -24.61 2.15
N HIS A 224 -3.89 -23.58 1.38
CA HIS A 224 -3.87 -22.18 1.81
C HIS A 224 -5.24 -21.66 2.28
N GLY A 225 -6.23 -22.55 2.46
CA GLY A 225 -7.57 -22.17 2.91
C GLY A 225 -8.26 -21.21 1.94
N ILE A 226 -7.99 -21.36 0.64
CA ILE A 226 -8.63 -20.60 -0.44
C ILE A 226 -9.73 -21.48 -1.00
N ALA A 227 -10.98 -21.04 -0.82
CA ALA A 227 -12.11 -21.71 -1.40
C ALA A 227 -12.06 -21.57 -2.93
N GLU A 228 -12.31 -22.65 -3.64
CA GLU A 228 -12.61 -22.58 -5.07
C GLU A 228 -13.90 -21.76 -5.25
N PRO A 229 -13.99 -20.86 -6.24
CA PRO A 229 -15.24 -20.15 -6.49
C PRO A 229 -16.28 -21.20 -6.86
N ALA A 230 -17.45 -21.13 -6.24
CA ALA A 230 -18.64 -21.66 -6.89
C ALA A 230 -18.72 -20.98 -8.26
N ALA A 231 -18.95 -21.75 -9.33
CA ALA A 231 -19.13 -21.23 -10.68
C ALA A 231 -20.09 -20.03 -10.61
N CYS A 232 -19.58 -18.82 -10.83
CA CYS A 232 -20.39 -17.63 -10.88
C CYS A 232 -20.13 -16.94 -12.21
N ASP A 233 -21.22 -16.58 -12.89
CA ASP A 233 -21.22 -15.89 -14.19
C ASP A 233 -20.75 -14.41 -14.09
N ASP A 234 -20.15 -14.03 -12.97
CA ASP A 234 -19.71 -12.67 -12.71
C ASP A 234 -18.32 -12.46 -13.30
N VAL A 235 -18.30 -11.86 -14.49
CA VAL A 235 -17.12 -11.56 -15.33
C VAL A 235 -16.03 -10.78 -14.57
N ASP A 236 -16.37 -10.12 -13.46
CA ASP A 236 -15.43 -9.32 -12.67
C ASP A 236 -14.72 -10.11 -11.54
N ARG A 237 -15.00 -11.41 -11.39
CA ARG A 237 -14.27 -12.30 -10.45
C ARG A 237 -13.15 -13.04 -11.16
N SER A 238 -11.90 -12.61 -10.94
CA SER A 238 -10.75 -13.43 -11.33
C SER A 238 -10.73 -14.72 -10.51
N ALA A 239 -10.71 -15.86 -11.19
CA ALA A 239 -10.57 -17.17 -10.56
C ALA A 239 -9.29 -17.20 -9.70
N PRO A 240 -9.32 -17.74 -8.48
CA PRO A 240 -8.16 -17.76 -7.59
C PRO A 240 -7.06 -18.69 -8.09
N SER A 241 -7.32 -19.52 -9.11
CA SER A 241 -6.32 -20.39 -9.73
C SER A 241 -5.27 -19.62 -10.53
N ARG A 242 -5.50 -18.37 -10.94
CA ARG A 242 -4.50 -17.62 -11.72
C ARG A 242 -4.51 -16.13 -11.46
N LEU A 243 -3.43 -15.46 -11.81
CA LEU A 243 -3.37 -14.00 -11.83
C LEU A 243 -4.07 -13.45 -13.08
N HIS A 244 -4.85 -12.38 -12.93
CA HIS A 244 -5.30 -11.59 -14.07
C HIS A 244 -4.43 -10.34 -14.19
N ILE A 245 -3.48 -10.35 -15.14
CA ILE A 245 -2.60 -9.21 -15.38
C ILE A 245 -3.40 -8.06 -15.98
N VAL A 246 -3.31 -6.89 -15.35
CA VAL A 246 -3.99 -5.65 -15.80
C VAL A 246 -3.01 -4.75 -16.55
N GLU A 247 -1.78 -4.64 -16.05
CA GLU A 247 -0.77 -3.71 -16.56
C GLU A 247 0.63 -4.23 -16.19
N VAL A 248 1.60 -4.06 -17.08
CA VAL A 248 3.02 -4.39 -16.83
C VAL A 248 3.88 -3.22 -17.29
N LYS A 249 4.86 -2.83 -16.46
CA LYS A 249 5.87 -1.81 -16.77
C LYS A 249 7.25 -2.39 -16.49
N ASP A 250 8.06 -2.51 -17.51
CA ASP A 250 9.47 -2.94 -17.39
C ASP A 250 10.36 -1.70 -17.18
N TYR A 251 10.96 -1.58 -15.99
CA TYR A 251 11.96 -0.55 -15.67
C TYR A 251 13.37 -1.15 -15.52
N LEU A 252 13.63 -2.32 -16.10
CA LEU A 252 14.96 -2.94 -16.07
C LEU A 252 15.88 -2.32 -17.13
N ASP A 253 15.35 -2.08 -18.33
CA ASP A 253 16.06 -1.50 -19.47
C ASP A 253 15.36 -0.20 -19.90
N GLY A 254 16.00 0.95 -19.70
CA GLY A 254 15.48 2.23 -20.19
C GLY A 254 16.54 3.31 -20.24
N ASP A 255 16.45 4.16 -21.27
CA ASP A 255 17.23 5.40 -21.42
C ASP A 255 16.98 6.40 -20.28
N GLU A 256 15.90 6.20 -19.52
CA GLU A 256 15.55 6.89 -18.28
C GLU A 256 15.77 5.96 -17.06
N ILE A 257 17.01 5.55 -16.81
CA ILE A 257 17.35 5.07 -15.47
C ILE A 257 16.95 6.20 -14.52
N LYS A 258 15.96 5.97 -13.64
CA LYS A 258 15.62 6.93 -12.60
C LYS A 258 16.92 7.33 -11.93
N ALA A 259 17.16 8.63 -11.74
CA ALA A 259 18.42 9.13 -11.17
C ALA A 259 18.84 8.43 -9.85
N SER A 260 17.90 7.77 -9.18
CA SER A 260 18.09 6.90 -8.02
C SER A 260 18.75 5.53 -8.30
N GLY A 261 19.00 5.14 -9.55
CA GLY A 261 19.51 3.80 -9.92
C GLY A 261 18.54 2.65 -9.68
N TRP A 262 17.24 2.95 -9.58
CA TRP A 262 16.19 1.98 -9.23
C TRP A 262 15.71 1.19 -10.45
N GLN A 263 15.61 -0.14 -10.33
CA GLN A 263 15.23 -1.04 -11.43
C GLN A 263 14.30 -2.18 -10.94
N ALA A 264 13.17 -2.35 -11.61
CA ALA A 264 12.23 -3.46 -11.38
C ALA A 264 11.23 -3.62 -12.53
N ILE A 265 10.60 -4.79 -12.65
CA ILE A 265 9.34 -4.94 -13.39
C ILE A 265 8.19 -4.73 -12.41
N LYS A 266 7.23 -3.89 -12.77
CA LYS A 266 6.02 -3.65 -11.99
C LYS A 266 4.79 -4.12 -12.74
N SER A 267 4.01 -4.98 -12.10
CA SER A 267 2.79 -5.56 -12.65
C SER A 267 1.62 -5.23 -11.75
N VAL A 268 0.54 -4.66 -12.30
CA VAL A 268 -0.75 -4.60 -11.61
C VAL A 268 -1.53 -5.84 -11.97
N VAL A 269 -2.00 -6.58 -10.98
CA VAL A 269 -2.76 -7.82 -11.17
C VAL A 269 -4.06 -7.77 -10.38
N ARG A 270 -5.07 -8.51 -10.81
CA ARG A 270 -6.26 -8.84 -10.00
C ARG A 270 -6.25 -10.31 -9.65
N TRP A 271 -6.35 -10.63 -8.36
CA TRP A 271 -6.43 -12.00 -7.86
C TRP A 271 -7.52 -12.11 -6.80
N SER A 272 -8.41 -13.10 -6.93
CA SER A 272 -9.59 -13.24 -6.06
C SER A 272 -10.46 -11.97 -5.99
N GLY A 273 -10.46 -11.19 -7.08
CA GLY A 273 -11.14 -9.90 -7.19
C GLY A 273 -10.55 -8.76 -6.36
N VAL A 274 -9.32 -8.89 -5.86
CA VAL A 274 -8.53 -7.83 -5.19
C VAL A 274 -7.37 -7.40 -6.09
N PRO A 275 -7.11 -6.09 -6.27
CA PRO A 275 -5.93 -5.62 -7.00
C PRO A 275 -4.66 -5.69 -6.15
N PHE A 276 -3.55 -6.09 -6.76
CA PHE A 276 -2.21 -6.11 -6.15
C PHE A 276 -1.18 -5.47 -7.09
N GLU A 277 -0.18 -4.78 -6.53
CA GLU A 277 1.05 -4.42 -7.24
C GLU A 277 2.11 -5.51 -6.99
N ILE A 278 2.61 -6.15 -8.03
CA ILE A 278 3.76 -7.06 -7.95
C ILE A 278 4.98 -6.35 -8.50
N GLN A 279 6.06 -6.30 -7.72
CA GLN A 279 7.35 -5.76 -8.12
C GLN A 279 8.38 -6.89 -8.15
N VAL A 280 8.89 -7.23 -9.34
CA VAL A 280 10.01 -8.16 -9.49
C VAL A 280 11.30 -7.36 -9.60
N GLN A 281 12.21 -7.52 -8.64
CA GLN A 281 13.41 -6.71 -8.53
C GLN A 281 14.66 -7.54 -8.21
N THR A 282 15.82 -7.02 -8.58
CA THR A 282 17.09 -7.68 -8.27
C THR A 282 17.46 -7.54 -6.79
N LEU A 283 18.31 -8.45 -6.31
CA LEU A 283 18.85 -8.42 -4.96
C LEU A 283 19.60 -7.11 -4.67
N ARG A 284 20.34 -6.59 -5.66
CA ARG A 284 20.98 -5.28 -5.60
C ARG A 284 19.96 -4.17 -5.35
N ASN A 285 18.87 -4.14 -6.10
CA ASN A 285 17.82 -3.12 -5.93
C ASN A 285 17.14 -3.23 -4.56
N HIS A 286 16.89 -4.46 -4.08
CA HIS A 286 16.34 -4.71 -2.76
C HIS A 286 17.22 -4.17 -1.64
N TYR A 287 18.53 -4.44 -1.66
CA TYR A 287 19.44 -3.91 -0.66
C TYR A 287 19.61 -2.40 -0.76
N LEU A 288 19.61 -1.83 -1.98
CA LEU A 288 19.61 -0.38 -2.16
C LEU A 288 18.37 0.26 -1.50
N GLU A 289 17.17 -0.28 -1.74
CA GLU A 289 15.94 0.19 -1.11
C GLU A 289 16.01 0.08 0.42
N ARG A 290 16.49 -1.03 0.97
CA ARG A 290 16.62 -1.23 2.42
C ARG A 290 17.64 -0.29 3.05
N SER A 291 18.80 -0.12 2.42
CA SER A 291 19.81 0.83 2.86
C SER A 291 19.27 2.25 2.82
N LEU A 292 18.47 2.61 1.83
CA LEU A 292 17.80 3.91 1.79
C LEU A 292 16.80 4.07 2.93
N ILE A 293 15.97 3.07 3.22
CA ILE A 293 15.01 3.12 4.35
C ILE A 293 15.74 3.24 5.70
N ALA A 294 16.83 2.49 5.88
CA ALA A 294 17.66 2.52 7.08
C ALA A 294 18.51 3.81 7.18
N ALA A 295 18.87 4.41 6.05
CA ALA A 295 19.54 5.70 6.02
C ALA A 295 18.56 6.83 6.29
N GLU A 296 19.06 7.93 6.86
CA GLU A 296 18.31 9.19 7.00
C GLU A 296 17.78 9.70 5.64
N SER A 297 18.43 9.34 4.53
CA SER A 297 18.12 9.82 3.18
C SER A 297 16.82 9.29 2.55
N HIS A 298 16.10 8.31 3.14
CA HIS A 298 14.72 8.02 2.69
C HIS A 298 13.78 9.22 2.84
N GLU A 299 14.16 10.17 3.70
CA GLU A 299 13.46 11.45 3.77
C GLU A 299 13.48 12.15 2.42
N GLU A 300 14.54 12.10 1.61
CA GLU A 300 14.58 12.93 0.41
C GLU A 300 13.49 12.62 -0.62
N PHE A 301 13.08 11.37 -0.83
CA PHE A 301 12.05 11.06 -1.83
C PHE A 301 10.63 11.26 -1.28
N LYS A 302 10.37 10.78 -0.06
CA LYS A 302 9.08 11.00 0.60
C LYS A 302 8.88 12.48 0.92
N ALA A 303 9.90 13.15 1.45
CA ALA A 303 9.89 14.59 1.71
C ALA A 303 9.87 15.40 0.43
N ARG A 304 10.50 14.99 -0.70
CA ARG A 304 10.30 15.70 -1.98
C ARG A 304 8.85 15.61 -2.46
N ARG A 305 8.22 14.44 -2.39
CA ARG A 305 6.80 14.28 -2.73
C ARG A 305 5.90 15.08 -1.78
N GLU A 306 6.21 15.05 -0.50
CA GLU A 306 5.44 15.77 0.50
C GLU A 306 5.65 17.28 0.39
N ALA A 307 6.86 17.74 0.10
CA ALA A 307 7.16 19.13 -0.22
C ALA A 307 6.40 19.59 -1.46
N LEU A 308 6.35 18.78 -2.53
CA LEU A 308 5.55 19.07 -3.71
C LEU A 308 4.06 19.15 -3.37
N ARG A 309 3.53 18.24 -2.55
CA ARG A 309 2.13 18.31 -2.09
C ARG A 309 1.87 19.54 -1.23
N ASN A 310 2.81 19.91 -0.36
CA ASN A 310 2.73 21.12 0.43
C ASN A 310 2.79 22.38 -0.45
N ASP A 311 3.59 22.36 -1.52
CA ASP A 311 3.60 23.41 -2.54
C ASP A 311 2.25 23.52 -3.26
N VAL A 312 1.69 22.38 -3.67
CA VAL A 312 0.35 22.34 -4.27
C VAL A 312 -0.70 22.83 -3.28
N ALA A 313 -0.67 22.39 -2.02
CA ALA A 313 -1.58 22.82 -0.97
C ALA A 313 -1.49 24.33 -0.69
N ARG A 314 -0.29 24.92 -0.77
CA ARG A 314 -0.11 26.38 -0.70
C ARG A 314 -0.75 27.12 -1.88
N ARG A 315 -0.66 26.55 -3.09
CA ARG A 315 -1.20 27.14 -4.33
C ARG A 315 -2.69 26.87 -4.53
N VAL A 316 -3.18 25.76 -3.98
CA VAL A 316 -4.56 25.27 -4.07
C VAL A 316 -5.01 24.95 -2.64
N PRO A 317 -5.42 25.97 -1.84
CA PRO A 317 -5.78 25.77 -0.42
C PRO A 317 -6.85 24.71 -0.19
N LEU A 318 -7.78 24.55 -1.15
CA LEU A 318 -8.81 23.53 -1.09
C LEU A 318 -8.24 22.09 -1.16
N PHE A 319 -7.14 21.88 -1.89
CA PHE A 319 -6.44 20.59 -1.92
C PHE A 319 -5.84 20.28 -0.54
N GLY A 320 -5.14 21.24 0.07
CA GLY A 320 -4.62 21.10 1.43
C GLY A 320 -5.71 20.78 2.43
N TYR A 321 -6.83 21.50 2.38
CA TYR A 321 -7.99 21.23 3.22
C TYR A 321 -8.55 19.82 3.05
N TYR A 322 -8.67 19.28 1.82
CA TYR A 322 -9.15 17.92 1.60
C TYR A 322 -8.19 16.84 2.12
N ARG A 323 -6.88 17.07 1.99
CA ARG A 323 -5.86 16.19 2.59
C ARG A 323 -6.02 16.12 4.10
N ASP A 324 -6.09 17.28 4.75
CA ASP A 324 -6.24 17.38 6.20
C ASP A 324 -7.61 16.84 6.65
N LEU A 325 -8.66 17.03 5.83
CA LEU A 325 -9.99 16.50 6.09
C LEU A 325 -10.01 14.98 6.07
N LEU A 326 -9.42 14.35 5.05
CA LEU A 326 -9.35 12.88 4.98
C LEU A 326 -8.48 12.31 6.11
N HIS A 327 -7.36 12.96 6.43
CA HIS A 327 -6.54 12.58 7.58
C HIS A 327 -7.33 12.67 8.89
N TRP A 328 -8.03 13.78 9.13
CA TRP A 328 -8.89 13.95 10.30
C TRP A 328 -10.02 12.90 10.33
N LEU A 329 -10.69 12.64 9.22
CA LEU A 329 -11.83 11.71 9.16
C LEU A 329 -11.44 10.26 9.49
N PHE A 330 -10.22 9.85 9.13
CA PHE A 330 -9.81 8.44 9.14
C PHE A 330 -8.63 8.12 10.06
N CYS A 331 -7.58 8.96 10.07
CA CYS A 331 -6.38 8.72 10.86
C CYS A 331 -6.45 9.33 12.27
N SER A 332 -7.12 10.48 12.43
CA SER A 332 -7.13 11.21 13.71
C SER A 332 -8.48 11.90 13.98
N PRO A 333 -9.57 11.13 14.15
CA PRO A 333 -10.93 11.69 14.32
C PRO A 333 -11.13 12.48 15.61
N GLU A 334 -10.30 12.23 16.62
CA GLU A 334 -10.33 12.95 17.90
C GLU A 334 -9.54 14.28 17.86
N ALA A 335 -8.79 14.54 16.78
CA ALA A 335 -8.09 15.79 16.60
C ALA A 335 -9.06 16.94 16.23
N GLN A 336 -8.56 18.17 16.25
CA GLN A 336 -9.33 19.32 15.81
C GLN A 336 -9.64 19.20 14.30
N PRO A 337 -10.90 19.40 13.87
CA PRO A 337 -11.25 19.36 12.46
C PRO A 337 -10.56 20.50 11.70
N PRO A 338 -10.12 20.27 10.45
CA PRO A 338 -9.50 21.32 9.65
C PRO A 338 -10.53 22.38 9.28
N SER A 339 -10.05 23.60 9.00
CA SER A 339 -10.89 24.74 8.62
C SER A 339 -10.49 25.27 7.24
N HIS A 340 -11.46 25.74 6.47
CA HIS A 340 -11.23 26.46 5.22
C HIS A 340 -12.23 27.62 5.08
N PRO A 341 -11.84 28.83 4.63
CA PRO A 341 -12.72 30.01 4.63
C PRO A 341 -14.03 29.84 3.87
N GLN A 342 -14.03 28.99 2.83
CA GLN A 342 -15.19 28.71 1.99
C GLN A 342 -15.88 27.39 2.32
N VAL A 343 -15.48 26.68 3.39
CA VAL A 343 -16.08 25.40 3.76
C VAL A 343 -16.56 25.44 5.20
N LEU A 344 -17.86 25.20 5.38
CA LEU A 344 -18.45 24.98 6.69
C LEU A 344 -18.57 23.47 6.94
N LEU A 345 -18.01 22.99 8.04
CA LEU A 345 -18.20 21.61 8.51
C LEU A 345 -19.42 21.53 9.43
N ASP A 346 -20.43 20.76 9.04
CA ASP A 346 -21.63 20.43 9.84
C ASP A 346 -21.56 18.95 10.25
N LEU A 347 -21.17 18.72 11.50
CA LEU A 347 -21.11 17.39 12.12
C LEU A 347 -22.37 17.15 12.95
N ARG A 348 -23.26 16.35 12.39
CA ARG A 348 -24.49 15.94 13.04
C ARG A 348 -24.24 14.72 13.93
N PRO A 349 -24.98 14.60 15.05
CA PRO A 349 -24.95 13.41 15.88
C PRO A 349 -25.18 12.11 15.07
#